data_AF-W6Y388-F1
#
_entry.id   AF-W6Y388-F1
#
_cell.length_a   1.000
_cell.length_b   1.000
_cell.length_c   1.000
_cell.angle_alpha   90.00
_cell.angle_beta   90.00
_cell.angle_gamma   90.00
#
_symmetry.space_group_name_H-M   'P 1'
#
loop_
_entity.id
_entity.type
_entity.pdbx_description
1 polymer ?
#
loop_
_entity_poly.entity_id
_entity_poly.type
_entity_poly.pdbx_seq_one_letter_code
_entity_poly.pdbx_strand_id
1 'polypeptide(L)'
;MQLSARLVSYFGLFSCTAALPRSTQDASRALSLQMAQSIMAREQGILSSGQDSSGLLQAGFVQKAFHALVTQYPQHISKSAIDAYVLKSLDSVVPVVSNATKDTTYPLDRLSNGNGLVRAWQETNNEKYHTAATALRHSIDLQPKTAEGGLWYYVYPYWSYLDGMYSFAPFMAAYSQAVESSNKQDCQSAIVQQLDLLWRHCYDDKTGLLVHGYDARRAAVWANSISGASPHVWGRSLGWFCMALVDLVELLPASAREAREYVEGKLQMLLPAVVRAADGKTGGWWQVMDQPGKQGNYIESSASSMFVYALLKSVRLGVLGRGGDADVYSRVARRAYEYVADSFVVHNGNGTLGWNGTVSVCSLNSTATYEYYVGRPILYNSVLGSGAFVLASLEYERLGQK
;
A
#
# COMPACT_ATOMS: atom_id res chain seq x y z
N MET A 1 43.41 4.09 -68.25
CA MET A 1 42.40 3.11 -68.72
C MET A 1 41.92 2.33 -67.52
N GLN A 2 40.59 2.17 -67.42
CA GLN A 2 39.79 1.66 -66.31
C GLN A 2 40.45 0.54 -65.48
N LEU A 3 40.35 0.65 -64.15
CA LEU A 3 40.24 -0.52 -63.28
C LEU A 3 39.19 -0.25 -62.21
N SER A 4 38.14 -1.06 -62.32
CA SER A 4 36.87 -1.04 -61.61
C SER A 4 36.99 -1.54 -60.18
N ALA A 5 36.21 -0.90 -59.30
CA ALA A 5 35.92 -1.32 -57.95
C ALA A 5 35.32 -2.75 -57.86
N ARG A 6 35.72 -3.50 -56.82
CA ARG A 6 34.89 -4.53 -56.20
C ARG A 6 34.79 -4.23 -54.71
N LEU A 7 33.65 -3.70 -54.29
CA LEU A 7 33.24 -3.70 -52.88
C LEU A 7 32.87 -5.13 -52.49
N VAL A 8 33.50 -5.65 -51.44
CA VAL A 8 33.05 -6.84 -50.72
C VAL A 8 32.28 -6.37 -49.50
N SER A 9 30.95 -6.50 -49.53
CA SER A 9 30.08 -6.24 -48.39
C SER A 9 30.14 -7.42 -47.43
N TYR A 10 30.75 -7.25 -46.25
CA TYR A 10 30.60 -8.17 -45.13
C TYR A 10 29.26 -7.89 -44.44
N PHE A 11 28.27 -8.74 -44.69
CA PHE A 11 27.07 -8.82 -43.85
C PHE A 11 27.44 -9.50 -42.53
N GLY A 12 27.66 -8.70 -41.49
CA GLY A 12 27.70 -9.19 -40.12
C GLY A 12 26.30 -9.61 -39.69
N LEU A 13 26.08 -10.91 -39.55
CA LEU A 13 24.89 -11.47 -38.90
C LEU A 13 24.91 -11.08 -37.41
N PHE A 14 24.23 -9.99 -37.06
CA PHE A 14 23.82 -9.75 -35.68
C PHE A 14 22.74 -10.78 -35.34
N SER A 15 23.14 -11.82 -34.58
CA SER A 15 22.19 -12.70 -33.92
C SER A 15 21.50 -11.91 -32.82
N CYS A 16 20.31 -11.38 -33.12
CA CYS A 16 19.37 -10.96 -32.09
C CYS A 16 18.92 -12.21 -31.33
N THR A 17 19.60 -12.56 -30.25
CA THR A 17 19.03 -13.45 -29.24
C THR A 17 17.92 -12.69 -28.53
N ALA A 18 16.69 -12.83 -29.04
CA ALA A 18 15.50 -12.48 -28.28
C ALA A 18 15.54 -13.27 -26.97
N ALA A 19 15.58 -12.58 -25.84
CA ALA A 19 15.44 -13.20 -24.54
C ALA A 19 14.08 -13.91 -24.50
N LEU A 20 14.11 -15.24 -24.39
CA LEU A 20 12.90 -16.03 -24.17
C LEU A 20 12.27 -15.61 -22.83
N PRO A 21 10.94 -15.42 -22.74
CA PRO A 21 10.29 -15.25 -21.45
C PRO A 21 10.58 -16.48 -20.59
N ARG A 22 10.99 -16.26 -19.34
CA ARG A 22 11.23 -17.33 -18.37
C ARG A 22 10.04 -18.28 -18.30
N SER A 23 10.33 -19.57 -18.21
CA SER A 23 9.35 -20.65 -18.23
C SER A 23 8.37 -20.58 -17.05
N THR A 24 7.20 -21.19 -17.22
CA THR A 24 6.16 -21.38 -16.21
C THR A 24 6.65 -22.05 -14.90
N GLN A 25 7.85 -22.65 -14.90
CA GLN A 25 8.51 -23.22 -13.72
C GLN A 25 9.09 -22.18 -12.76
N ASP A 26 9.44 -20.97 -13.20
CA ASP A 26 9.97 -19.93 -12.29
C ASP A 26 8.83 -19.25 -11.50
N ALA A 27 7.65 -19.14 -12.13
CA ALA A 27 6.44 -18.62 -11.48
C ALA A 27 5.87 -19.57 -10.41
N SER A 28 6.05 -20.90 -10.55
CA SER A 28 5.53 -21.86 -9.56
C SER A 28 6.26 -21.81 -8.21
N ARG A 29 7.40 -21.12 -8.13
CA ARG A 29 8.17 -20.88 -6.90
C ARG A 29 7.99 -19.48 -6.31
N ALA A 30 7.27 -18.58 -6.99
CA ALA A 30 7.04 -17.23 -6.52
C ALA A 30 6.29 -17.23 -5.17
N LEU A 31 6.85 -16.53 -4.17
CA LEU A 31 6.23 -16.44 -2.85
C LEU A 31 4.96 -15.58 -2.89
N SER A 32 4.87 -14.63 -3.82
CA SER A 32 3.65 -13.86 -4.07
C SER A 32 2.45 -14.77 -4.42
N LEU A 33 2.65 -15.70 -5.36
CA LEU A 33 1.62 -16.65 -5.82
C LEU A 33 1.27 -17.67 -4.72
N GLN A 34 2.27 -18.26 -4.05
CA GLN A 34 2.03 -19.23 -2.98
C GLN A 34 1.29 -18.61 -1.79
N MET A 35 1.66 -17.39 -1.38
CA MET A 35 0.98 -16.69 -0.29
C MET A 35 -0.46 -16.32 -0.70
N ALA A 36 -0.68 -15.85 -1.93
CA ALA A 36 -2.02 -15.54 -2.42
C ALA A 36 -2.95 -16.77 -2.43
N GLN A 37 -2.45 -17.92 -2.91
CA GLN A 37 -3.20 -19.19 -2.83
C GLN A 37 -3.54 -19.57 -1.39
N SER A 38 -2.62 -19.30 -0.45
CA SER A 38 -2.82 -19.58 0.97
C SER A 38 -3.82 -18.63 1.62
N ILE A 39 -3.83 -17.35 1.23
CA ILE A 39 -4.87 -16.37 1.61
C ILE A 39 -6.24 -16.84 1.10
N MET A 40 -6.33 -17.29 -0.15
CA MET A 40 -7.55 -17.82 -0.74
C MET A 40 -8.06 -19.06 0.01
N ALA A 41 -7.17 -20.00 0.32
CA ALA A 41 -7.50 -21.22 1.07
C ALA A 41 -8.03 -20.95 2.48
N ARG A 42 -7.66 -19.82 3.08
CA ARG A 42 -8.17 -19.35 4.38
C ARG A 42 -9.41 -18.45 4.27
N GLU A 43 -9.94 -18.23 3.07
CA GLU A 43 -11.08 -17.35 2.81
C GLU A 43 -10.90 -15.89 3.30
N GLN A 44 -9.66 -15.39 3.33
CA GLN A 44 -9.35 -14.05 3.82
C GLN A 44 -9.57 -12.96 2.76
N GLY A 45 -10.03 -11.78 3.20
CA GLY A 45 -10.39 -10.70 2.29
C GLY A 45 -11.78 -10.86 1.67
N ILE A 46 -12.55 -11.86 2.09
CA ILE A 46 -13.99 -11.92 1.87
C ILE A 46 -14.68 -11.39 3.14
N LEU A 47 -15.56 -10.41 3.00
CA LEU A 47 -16.27 -9.85 4.15
C LEU A 47 -17.35 -10.83 4.62
N SER A 48 -17.12 -11.47 5.78
CA SER A 48 -17.98 -12.55 6.31
C SER A 48 -19.01 -12.07 7.35
N SER A 49 -18.79 -10.91 8.01
CA SER A 49 -19.79 -10.21 8.82
C SER A 49 -19.37 -8.76 9.09
N GLY A 50 -20.33 -7.84 9.28
CA GLY A 50 -20.07 -6.41 9.49
C GLY A 50 -19.52 -6.01 10.88
N GLN A 51 -19.02 -6.96 11.67
CA GLN A 51 -18.55 -6.70 13.05
C GLN A 51 -17.05 -6.39 13.15
N ASP A 52 -16.23 -6.81 12.18
CA ASP A 52 -14.81 -6.46 12.15
C ASP A 52 -14.66 -5.07 11.51
N SER A 53 -14.30 -4.06 12.31
CA SER A 53 -14.08 -2.69 11.85
C SER A 53 -12.95 -2.58 10.81
N SER A 54 -12.05 -3.56 10.76
CA SER A 54 -10.97 -3.65 9.77
C SER A 54 -11.30 -4.54 8.57
N GLY A 55 -12.48 -5.19 8.55
CA GLY A 55 -12.85 -6.13 7.49
C GLY A 55 -12.89 -5.50 6.09
N LEU A 56 -13.33 -4.24 6.00
CA LEU A 56 -13.32 -3.49 4.73
C LEU A 56 -11.90 -3.17 4.25
N LEU A 57 -10.98 -2.83 5.16
CA LEU A 57 -9.56 -2.63 4.83
C LEU A 57 -8.94 -3.95 4.35
N GLN A 58 -9.19 -5.04 5.07
CA GLN A 58 -8.69 -6.37 4.71
C GLN A 58 -9.15 -6.81 3.32
N ALA A 59 -10.45 -6.65 3.01
CA ALA A 59 -11.02 -6.97 1.70
C ALA A 59 -10.37 -6.13 0.59
N GLY A 60 -10.35 -4.80 0.74
CA GLY A 60 -9.76 -3.91 -0.26
C GLY A 60 -8.25 -4.15 -0.45
N PHE A 61 -7.55 -4.54 0.62
CA PHE A 61 -6.13 -4.85 0.52
C PHE A 61 -5.85 -6.12 -0.27
N VAL A 62 -6.63 -7.18 -0.03
CA VAL A 62 -6.55 -8.44 -0.80
C VAL A 62 -6.90 -8.19 -2.26
N GLN A 63 -7.98 -7.45 -2.54
CA GLN A 63 -8.37 -7.08 -3.92
C GLN A 63 -7.21 -6.42 -4.66
N LYS A 64 -6.53 -5.46 -4.02
CA LYS A 64 -5.36 -4.79 -4.60
C LYS A 64 -4.19 -5.74 -4.83
N ALA A 65 -3.81 -6.51 -3.82
CA ALA A 65 -2.68 -7.44 -3.91
C ALA A 65 -2.89 -8.47 -5.02
N PHE A 66 -4.12 -9.01 -5.13
CA PHE A 66 -4.47 -10.01 -6.12
C PHE A 66 -4.60 -9.43 -7.52
N HIS A 67 -5.10 -8.21 -7.63
CA HIS A 67 -5.07 -7.51 -8.92
C HIS A 67 -3.63 -7.31 -9.40
N ALA A 68 -2.74 -6.81 -8.54
CA ALA A 68 -1.33 -6.63 -8.89
C ALA A 68 -0.66 -7.96 -9.30
N LEU A 69 -1.03 -9.06 -8.64
CA LEU A 69 -0.57 -10.42 -8.92
C LEU A 69 -0.99 -10.88 -10.34
N VAL A 70 -2.26 -10.74 -10.71
CA VAL A 70 -2.73 -11.13 -12.06
C VAL A 70 -2.21 -10.22 -13.16
N THR A 71 -1.95 -8.93 -12.85
CA THR A 71 -1.27 -8.01 -13.77
C THR A 71 0.18 -8.42 -14.01
N GLN A 72 0.90 -8.88 -12.98
CA GLN A 72 2.28 -9.35 -13.10
C GLN A 72 2.40 -10.71 -13.78
N TYR A 73 1.43 -11.59 -13.54
CA TYR A 73 1.41 -12.97 -14.04
C TYR A 73 0.18 -13.25 -14.92
N PRO A 74 0.02 -12.55 -16.07
CA PRO A 74 -1.21 -12.61 -16.88
C PRO A 74 -1.46 -13.97 -17.55
N GLN A 75 -0.43 -14.83 -17.64
CA GLN A 75 -0.52 -16.16 -18.25
C GLN A 75 -0.41 -17.31 -17.23
N HIS A 76 -0.41 -17.00 -15.93
CA HIS A 76 -0.30 -18.05 -14.92
C HIS A 76 -1.62 -18.81 -14.74
N ILE A 77 -1.53 -20.12 -14.54
CA ILE A 77 -2.69 -21.02 -14.44
C ILE A 77 -3.68 -20.63 -13.33
N SER A 78 -3.19 -19.99 -12.25
CA SER A 78 -4.04 -19.52 -11.15
C SER A 78 -4.81 -18.23 -11.45
N LYS A 79 -4.57 -17.55 -12.58
CA LYS A 79 -5.18 -16.25 -12.88
C LYS A 79 -6.70 -16.29 -12.77
N SER A 80 -7.37 -17.23 -13.44
CA SER A 80 -8.83 -17.32 -13.43
C SER A 80 -9.39 -17.55 -12.02
N ALA A 81 -8.70 -18.33 -11.19
CA ALA A 81 -9.10 -18.55 -9.80
C ALA A 81 -8.92 -17.30 -8.93
N ILE A 82 -7.84 -16.54 -9.17
CA ILE A 82 -7.57 -15.27 -8.46
C ILE A 82 -8.59 -14.21 -8.87
N ASP A 83 -8.89 -14.06 -10.17
CA ASP A 83 -9.91 -13.12 -10.67
C ASP A 83 -11.29 -13.43 -10.07
N ALA A 84 -11.68 -14.71 -10.07
CA ALA A 84 -12.94 -15.14 -9.44
C ALA A 84 -12.97 -14.82 -7.94
N TYR A 85 -11.83 -14.92 -7.25
CA TYR A 85 -11.72 -14.57 -5.84
C TYR A 85 -11.82 -13.07 -5.59
N VAL A 86 -11.20 -12.25 -6.46
CA VAL A 86 -11.35 -10.78 -6.40
C VAL A 86 -12.82 -10.40 -6.59
N LEU A 87 -13.53 -11.01 -7.54
CA LEU A 87 -14.96 -10.79 -7.72
C LEU A 87 -15.78 -11.23 -6.49
N LYS A 88 -15.48 -12.39 -5.90
CA LYS A 88 -16.11 -12.84 -4.64
C LYS A 88 -15.89 -11.82 -3.52
N SER A 89 -14.70 -11.25 -3.41
CA SER A 89 -14.39 -10.20 -2.42
C SER A 89 -15.20 -8.92 -2.68
N LEU A 90 -15.24 -8.44 -3.92
CA LEU A 90 -16.03 -7.26 -4.30
C LEU A 90 -17.52 -7.45 -4.01
N ASP A 91 -18.07 -8.61 -4.37
CA ASP A 91 -19.47 -8.94 -4.12
C ASP A 91 -19.81 -9.00 -2.62
N SER A 92 -18.85 -9.40 -1.78
CA SER A 92 -19.04 -9.41 -0.33
C SER A 92 -19.14 -8.01 0.29
N VAL A 93 -18.53 -6.99 -0.32
CA VAL A 93 -18.53 -5.62 0.22
C VAL A 93 -19.64 -4.74 -0.35
N VAL A 94 -20.11 -5.00 -1.58
CA VAL A 94 -21.14 -4.18 -2.25
C VAL A 94 -22.37 -3.90 -1.36
N PRO A 95 -22.99 -4.89 -0.67
CA PRO A 95 -24.15 -4.64 0.19
C PRO A 95 -23.84 -3.73 1.40
N VAL A 96 -22.57 -3.59 1.77
CA VAL A 96 -22.11 -2.84 2.94
C VAL A 96 -21.75 -1.40 2.59
N VAL A 97 -21.19 -1.16 1.39
CA VAL A 97 -20.64 0.14 0.94
C VAL A 97 -21.44 0.81 -0.19
N SER A 98 -22.76 0.58 -0.21
CA SER A 98 -23.67 1.17 -1.22
C SER A 98 -24.60 2.26 -0.65
N ASN A 99 -24.28 2.84 0.52
CA ASN A 99 -25.11 3.89 1.12
C ASN A 99 -24.22 4.98 1.73
N ALA A 100 -24.08 6.10 1.01
CA ALA A 100 -23.15 7.17 1.36
C ALA A 100 -23.25 7.65 2.82
N THR A 101 -24.47 7.83 3.35
CA THR A 101 -24.67 8.26 4.74
C THR A 101 -24.23 7.17 5.72
N LYS A 102 -24.66 5.92 5.51
CA LYS A 102 -24.24 4.79 6.35
C LYS A 102 -22.72 4.60 6.25
N ASP A 103 -22.14 4.80 5.09
CA ASP A 103 -20.72 4.58 4.84
C ASP A 103 -19.83 5.49 5.70
N THR A 104 -20.30 6.70 6.04
CA THR A 104 -19.60 7.59 6.98
C THR A 104 -19.44 7.02 8.40
N THR A 105 -20.20 5.98 8.76
CA THR A 105 -20.09 5.32 10.07
C THR A 105 -19.01 4.24 10.12
N TYR A 106 -18.32 3.96 9.00
CA TYR A 106 -17.11 3.14 8.94
C TYR A 106 -15.85 4.01 8.88
N PRO A 107 -14.66 3.48 9.25
CA PRO A 107 -13.42 4.24 9.08
C PRO A 107 -13.17 4.54 7.60
N LEU A 108 -12.28 5.48 7.30
CA LEU A 108 -11.84 5.76 5.92
C LEU A 108 -11.33 4.50 5.20
N ASP A 109 -10.91 3.48 5.96
CA ASP A 109 -10.66 2.09 5.54
C ASP A 109 -11.67 1.54 4.52
N ARG A 110 -12.95 1.92 4.61
CA ARG A 110 -13.99 1.51 3.64
C ARG A 110 -13.60 1.80 2.19
N LEU A 111 -12.85 2.89 1.98
CA LEU A 111 -12.44 3.39 0.67
C LEU A 111 -11.40 2.48 -0.01
N SER A 112 -10.75 1.56 0.72
CA SER A 112 -9.81 0.58 0.15
C SER A 112 -10.44 -0.33 -0.90
N ASN A 113 -11.77 -0.50 -0.88
CA ASN A 113 -12.51 -1.30 -1.86
C ASN A 113 -12.81 -0.52 -3.15
N GLY A 114 -12.68 0.81 -3.12
CA GLY A 114 -13.13 1.68 -4.18
C GLY A 114 -12.39 1.46 -5.52
N ASN A 115 -11.07 1.26 -5.50
CA ASN A 115 -10.32 0.97 -6.73
C ASN A 115 -10.78 -0.32 -7.41
N GLY A 116 -11.08 -1.36 -6.62
CA GLY A 116 -11.58 -2.62 -7.14
C GLY A 116 -12.98 -2.48 -7.75
N LEU A 117 -13.87 -1.73 -7.07
CA LEU A 117 -15.22 -1.42 -7.56
C LEU A 117 -15.19 -0.60 -8.86
N VAL A 118 -14.38 0.46 -8.92
CA VAL A 118 -14.22 1.31 -10.11
C VAL A 118 -13.72 0.47 -11.29
N ARG A 119 -12.69 -0.36 -11.09
CA ARG A 119 -12.18 -1.24 -12.13
C ARG A 119 -13.24 -2.24 -12.61
N ALA A 120 -13.89 -2.95 -11.68
CA ALA A 120 -14.89 -3.95 -12.03
C ALA A 120 -16.06 -3.32 -12.80
N TRP A 121 -16.45 -2.09 -12.46
CA TRP A 121 -17.41 -1.32 -13.25
C TRP A 121 -16.90 -1.05 -14.66
N GLN A 122 -15.70 -0.48 -14.82
CA GLN A 122 -15.13 -0.17 -16.15
C GLN A 122 -14.95 -1.40 -17.05
N GLU A 123 -14.62 -2.55 -16.46
CA GLU A 123 -14.38 -3.80 -17.20
C GLU A 123 -15.67 -4.52 -17.59
N THR A 124 -16.75 -4.38 -16.80
CA THR A 124 -17.98 -5.20 -16.95
C THR A 124 -19.24 -4.40 -17.26
N ASN A 125 -19.22 -3.07 -17.11
CA ASN A 125 -20.39 -2.19 -17.11
C ASN A 125 -21.49 -2.62 -16.13
N ASN A 126 -21.13 -3.31 -15.03
CA ASN A 126 -22.11 -3.74 -14.04
C ASN A 126 -22.43 -2.62 -13.04
N GLU A 127 -23.69 -2.15 -13.08
CA GLU A 127 -24.17 -1.01 -12.28
C GLU A 127 -24.09 -1.20 -10.77
N LYS A 128 -24.03 -2.45 -10.26
CA LYS A 128 -23.87 -2.66 -8.80
C LYS A 128 -22.53 -2.11 -8.30
N TYR A 129 -21.47 -2.25 -9.09
CA TYR A 129 -20.14 -1.77 -8.73
C TYR A 129 -20.05 -0.25 -8.88
N HIS A 130 -20.67 0.30 -9.91
CA HIS A 130 -20.80 1.75 -10.09
C HIS A 130 -21.56 2.39 -8.92
N THR A 131 -22.71 1.82 -8.54
CA THR A 131 -23.52 2.30 -7.42
C THR A 131 -22.72 2.32 -6.12
N ALA A 132 -22.01 1.23 -5.82
CA ALA A 132 -21.15 1.14 -4.64
C ALA A 132 -19.98 2.15 -4.67
N ALA A 133 -19.28 2.27 -5.81
CA ALA A 133 -18.19 3.24 -5.97
C ALA A 133 -18.69 4.69 -5.81
N THR A 134 -19.86 5.00 -6.37
CA THR A 134 -20.49 6.33 -6.25
C THR A 134 -20.94 6.62 -4.82
N ALA A 135 -21.49 5.63 -4.11
CA ALA A 135 -21.83 5.77 -2.69
C ALA A 135 -20.58 6.04 -1.83
N LEU A 136 -19.50 5.30 -2.05
CA LEU A 136 -18.21 5.56 -1.41
C LEU A 136 -17.69 6.96 -1.70
N ARG A 137 -17.73 7.42 -2.96
CA ARG A 137 -17.33 8.78 -3.32
C ARG A 137 -18.18 9.81 -2.60
N HIS A 138 -19.50 9.69 -2.61
CA HIS A 138 -20.38 10.63 -1.94
C HIS A 138 -20.19 10.60 -0.41
N SER A 139 -19.85 9.45 0.18
CA SER A 139 -19.53 9.36 1.60
C SER A 139 -18.32 10.23 2.01
N ILE A 140 -17.42 10.56 1.07
CA ILE A 140 -16.29 11.47 1.33
C ILE A 140 -16.77 12.92 1.46
N ASP A 141 -17.78 13.33 0.68
CA ASP A 141 -18.35 14.67 0.78
C ASP A 141 -19.12 14.86 2.08
N LEU A 142 -19.76 13.78 2.55
CA LEU A 142 -20.47 13.73 3.83
C LEU A 142 -19.56 13.51 5.05
N GLN A 143 -18.31 13.10 4.83
CA GLN A 143 -17.38 12.81 5.92
C GLN A 143 -17.09 14.10 6.71
N PRO A 144 -17.22 14.08 8.05
CA PRO A 144 -16.87 15.23 8.88
C PRO A 144 -15.42 15.65 8.69
N LYS A 145 -15.20 16.97 8.72
CA LYS A 145 -13.89 17.61 8.55
C LYS A 145 -13.57 18.50 9.74
N THR A 146 -12.28 18.68 9.99
CA THR A 146 -11.76 19.69 10.91
C THR A 146 -11.87 21.08 10.28
N ALA A 147 -11.60 22.15 11.06
CA ALA A 147 -11.59 23.51 10.54
C ALA A 147 -10.54 23.73 9.43
N GLU A 148 -9.45 22.95 9.44
CA GLU A 148 -8.42 22.96 8.40
C GLU A 148 -8.79 22.09 7.17
N GLY A 149 -9.96 21.45 7.17
CA GLY A 149 -10.44 20.59 6.09
C GLY A 149 -9.99 19.12 6.19
N GLY A 150 -9.30 18.72 7.26
CA GLY A 150 -8.85 17.34 7.46
C GLY A 150 -10.01 16.39 7.76
N LEU A 151 -10.11 15.31 6.99
CA LEU A 151 -11.11 14.27 7.17
C LEU A 151 -10.92 13.58 8.52
N TRP A 152 -12.03 13.37 9.24
CA TRP A 152 -12.01 12.48 10.39
C TRP A 152 -11.74 11.06 9.90
N TYR A 153 -10.78 10.38 10.51
CA TYR A 153 -10.43 9.01 10.16
C TYR A 153 -11.59 8.04 10.41
N TYR A 154 -12.31 8.26 11.51
CA TYR A 154 -13.45 7.43 11.90
C TYR A 154 -14.49 8.25 12.67
N VAL A 155 -15.32 7.61 13.51
CA VAL A 155 -16.26 8.27 14.43
C VAL A 155 -15.57 9.08 15.54
N TYR A 156 -14.23 9.09 15.58
CA TYR A 156 -13.43 9.88 16.52
C TYR A 156 -13.39 11.35 16.07
N PRO A 157 -14.02 12.28 16.81
CA PRO A 157 -14.11 13.66 16.37
C PRO A 157 -12.75 14.32 16.25
N TYR A 158 -12.51 14.97 15.11
CA TYR A 158 -11.33 15.81 14.81
C TYR A 158 -10.00 15.06 14.67
N TRP A 159 -10.03 13.73 14.66
CA TRP A 159 -8.82 12.91 14.56
C TRP A 159 -8.59 12.44 13.13
N SER A 160 -7.35 12.55 12.65
CA SER A 160 -6.94 12.03 11.35
C SER A 160 -5.68 11.18 11.49
N TYR A 161 -5.67 10.03 10.81
CA TYR A 161 -4.61 9.02 10.89
C TYR A 161 -3.94 8.87 9.53
N LEU A 162 -2.67 8.49 9.52
CA LEU A 162 -1.96 8.15 8.28
C LEU A 162 -2.62 6.99 7.54
N ASP A 163 -3.18 6.03 8.28
CA ASP A 163 -3.84 4.81 7.80
C ASP A 163 -4.90 5.10 6.74
N GLY A 164 -5.73 6.12 6.98
CA GLY A 164 -6.83 6.48 6.08
C GLY A 164 -6.37 6.92 4.68
N MET A 165 -5.13 7.39 4.53
CA MET A 165 -4.61 7.86 3.24
C MET A 165 -4.38 6.72 2.25
N TYR A 166 -4.07 5.52 2.76
CA TYR A 166 -3.95 4.33 1.92
C TYR A 166 -5.26 4.00 1.20
N SER A 167 -6.39 4.23 1.87
CA SER A 167 -7.72 3.99 1.34
C SER A 167 -8.24 5.18 0.52
N PHE A 168 -8.12 6.39 1.08
CA PHE A 168 -8.70 7.61 0.52
C PHE A 168 -8.01 8.03 -0.79
N ALA A 169 -6.69 8.18 -0.78
CA ALA A 169 -6.03 8.89 -1.86
C ALA A 169 -6.00 8.09 -3.18
N PRO A 170 -5.65 6.79 -3.18
CA PRO A 170 -5.76 5.95 -4.37
C PRO A 170 -7.18 5.85 -4.93
N PHE A 171 -8.20 5.82 -4.07
CA PHE A 171 -9.59 5.75 -4.51
C PHE A 171 -10.06 7.05 -5.14
N MET A 172 -9.79 8.19 -4.50
CA MET A 172 -10.13 9.50 -5.08
C MET A 172 -9.47 9.71 -6.44
N ALA A 173 -8.19 9.31 -6.58
CA ALA A 173 -7.49 9.37 -7.85
C ALA A 173 -8.18 8.49 -8.90
N ALA A 174 -8.37 7.19 -8.62
CA ALA A 174 -8.98 6.24 -9.54
C ALA A 174 -10.40 6.65 -9.96
N TYR A 175 -11.25 7.02 -9.00
CA TYR A 175 -12.63 7.44 -9.27
C TYR A 175 -12.67 8.68 -10.15
N SER A 176 -11.87 9.71 -9.84
CA SER A 176 -11.84 10.96 -10.63
C SER A 176 -11.40 10.75 -12.08
N GLN A 177 -10.59 9.72 -12.36
CA GLN A 177 -10.20 9.37 -13.72
C GLN A 177 -11.29 8.59 -14.45
N ALA A 178 -12.03 7.74 -13.73
CA ALA A 178 -13.05 6.89 -14.31
C ALA A 178 -14.33 7.63 -14.72
N VAL A 179 -14.64 8.76 -14.07
CA VAL A 179 -15.83 9.55 -14.38
C VAL A 179 -15.50 10.78 -15.24
N GLU A 180 -16.34 11.05 -16.23
CA GLU A 180 -16.29 12.31 -17.00
C GLU A 180 -16.82 13.44 -16.12
N SER A 181 -15.91 14.26 -15.57
CA SER A 181 -16.28 15.41 -14.74
C SER A 181 -15.27 16.56 -14.89
N SER A 182 -15.74 17.80 -14.71
CA SER A 182 -14.91 19.00 -14.67
C SER A 182 -14.05 19.10 -13.39
N ASN A 183 -14.31 18.27 -12.38
CA ASN A 183 -13.79 18.46 -11.01
C ASN A 183 -12.50 17.64 -10.75
N LYS A 184 -11.78 17.23 -11.80
CA LYS A 184 -10.55 16.43 -11.67
C LYS A 184 -9.46 17.17 -10.90
N GLN A 185 -9.32 18.49 -11.11
CA GLN A 185 -8.35 19.32 -10.39
C GLN A 185 -8.71 19.41 -8.90
N ASP A 186 -9.99 19.60 -8.57
CA ASP A 186 -10.45 19.67 -7.17
C ASP A 186 -10.19 18.35 -6.43
N CYS A 187 -10.37 17.21 -7.10
CA CYS A 187 -10.04 15.90 -6.53
C CYS A 187 -8.54 15.78 -6.23
N GLN A 188 -7.68 16.27 -7.12
CA GLN A 188 -6.23 16.26 -6.93
C GLN A 188 -5.82 17.19 -5.78
N SER A 189 -6.36 18.40 -5.72
CA SER A 189 -6.13 19.34 -4.63
C SER A 189 -6.61 18.79 -3.28
N ALA A 190 -7.76 18.12 -3.26
CA ALA A 190 -8.26 17.46 -2.05
C ALA A 190 -7.33 16.33 -1.58
N ILE A 191 -6.77 15.53 -2.51
CA ILE A 191 -5.75 14.52 -2.18
C ILE A 191 -4.53 15.17 -1.53
N VAL A 192 -3.96 16.19 -2.18
CA VAL A 192 -2.77 16.90 -1.68
C VAL A 192 -3.04 17.52 -0.31
N GLN A 193 -4.21 18.14 -0.12
CA GLN A 193 -4.59 18.76 1.15
C GLN A 193 -4.58 17.75 2.30
N GLN A 194 -5.16 16.55 2.12
CA GLN A 194 -5.20 15.54 3.19
C GLN A 194 -3.80 15.01 3.53
N LEU A 195 -2.96 14.79 2.50
CA LEU A 195 -1.57 14.38 2.70
C LEU A 195 -0.77 15.47 3.42
N ASP A 196 -0.99 16.74 3.06
CA ASP A 196 -0.28 17.87 3.65
C ASP A 196 -0.65 18.15 5.09
N LEU A 197 -1.94 18.03 5.44
CA LEU A 197 -2.38 18.12 6.83
C LEU A 197 -1.67 17.08 7.70
N LEU A 198 -1.69 15.82 7.28
CA LEU A 198 -0.99 14.76 8.01
C LEU A 198 0.51 15.03 8.07
N TRP A 199 1.13 15.50 6.99
CA TRP A 199 2.55 15.86 7.00
C TRP A 199 2.83 16.97 8.02
N ARG A 200 2.10 18.09 7.99
CA ARG A 200 2.32 19.23 8.89
C ARG A 200 2.12 18.89 10.35
N HIS A 201 1.13 18.05 10.67
CA HIS A 201 0.84 17.69 12.05
C HIS A 201 1.72 16.55 12.56
N CYS A 202 2.05 15.56 11.73
CA CYS A 202 2.64 14.30 12.18
C CYS A 202 4.13 14.15 11.87
N TYR A 203 4.71 15.00 11.02
CA TYR A 203 6.15 14.93 10.72
C TYR A 203 6.98 15.27 11.95
N ASP A 204 7.90 14.38 12.30
CA ASP A 204 8.85 14.55 13.39
C ASP A 204 10.23 14.91 12.82
N ASP A 205 10.67 16.15 13.06
CA ASP A 205 11.97 16.65 12.57
C ASP A 205 13.17 15.85 13.10
N LYS A 206 13.03 15.17 14.24
CA LYS A 206 14.13 14.39 14.84
C LYS A 206 14.40 13.10 14.07
N THR A 207 13.35 12.37 13.71
CA THR A 207 13.46 11.10 12.99
C THR A 207 13.38 11.28 11.46
N GLY A 208 12.73 12.34 10.99
CA GLY A 208 12.33 12.51 9.59
C GLY A 208 11.18 11.59 9.17
N LEU A 209 10.46 11.00 10.13
CA LEU A 209 9.32 10.10 9.94
C LEU A 209 8.01 10.79 10.34
N LEU A 210 6.87 10.14 10.12
CA LEU A 210 5.58 10.63 10.58
C LEU A 210 5.01 9.73 11.67
N VAL A 211 4.48 10.33 12.74
CA VAL A 211 3.72 9.62 13.78
C VAL A 211 2.34 9.20 13.29
N HIS A 212 1.66 8.30 14.00
CA HIS A 212 0.41 7.62 13.59
C HIS A 212 -0.72 8.57 13.12
N GLY A 213 -0.86 9.74 13.72
CA GLY A 213 -1.97 10.65 13.46
C GLY A 213 -2.01 11.82 14.42
N TYR A 214 -3.04 12.66 14.30
CA TYR A 214 -3.22 13.86 15.10
C TYR A 214 -4.67 14.10 15.53
N ASP A 215 -4.84 14.82 16.64
CA ASP A 215 -6.10 15.43 17.07
C ASP A 215 -6.04 16.94 16.79
N ALA A 216 -6.87 17.43 15.87
CA ALA A 216 -6.90 18.86 15.53
C ALA A 216 -7.31 19.77 16.69
N ARG A 217 -8.01 19.24 17.71
CA ARG A 217 -8.35 19.99 18.94
C ARG A 217 -7.30 19.87 20.02
N ARG A 218 -6.33 18.96 19.89
CA ARG A 218 -5.28 18.70 20.89
C ARG A 218 -5.87 18.34 22.26
N ALA A 219 -7.02 17.67 22.25
CA ALA A 219 -7.79 17.35 23.45
C ALA A 219 -7.58 15.91 23.92
N ALA A 220 -7.17 15.01 23.02
CA ALA A 220 -6.83 13.64 23.36
C ALA A 220 -5.63 13.59 24.33
N VAL A 221 -5.64 12.62 25.25
CA VAL A 221 -4.60 12.48 26.30
C VAL A 221 -3.19 12.27 25.76
N TRP A 222 -3.08 11.77 24.52
CA TRP A 222 -1.84 11.51 23.82
C TRP A 222 -1.41 12.66 22.90
N ALA A 223 -2.28 13.64 22.67
CA ALA A 223 -2.06 14.67 21.67
C ALA A 223 -1.01 15.68 22.16
N ASN A 224 -0.01 15.92 21.32
CA ASN A 224 0.93 17.00 21.52
C ASN A 224 0.19 18.34 21.60
N SER A 225 0.54 19.18 22.60
CA SER A 225 -0.16 20.45 22.86
C SER A 225 0.03 21.52 21.77
N ILE A 226 0.99 21.34 20.87
CA ILE A 226 1.29 22.25 19.76
C ILE A 226 0.80 21.67 18.44
N SER A 227 1.23 20.47 18.08
CA SER A 227 0.91 19.88 16.77
C SER A 227 -0.37 19.05 16.77
N GLY A 228 -0.85 18.60 17.93
CA GLY A 228 -1.92 17.60 18.03
C GLY A 228 -1.46 16.17 17.73
N ALA A 229 -0.20 15.98 17.37
CA ALA A 229 0.38 14.70 16.98
C ALA A 229 0.34 13.65 18.10
N SER A 230 0.20 12.39 17.74
CA SER A 230 0.45 11.25 18.62
C SER A 230 1.96 11.07 18.91
N PRO A 231 2.35 10.33 19.96
CA PRO A 231 3.73 10.40 20.45
C PRO A 231 4.72 9.51 19.69
N HIS A 232 4.26 8.54 18.90
CA HIS A 232 5.09 7.46 18.39
C HIS A 232 4.90 7.19 16.89
N VAL A 233 5.99 6.78 16.25
CA VAL A 233 6.00 6.31 14.87
C VAL A 233 5.63 4.84 14.87
N TRP A 234 4.33 4.56 14.72
CA TRP A 234 3.85 3.19 14.53
C TRP A 234 4.13 2.73 13.10
N GLY A 235 4.92 1.66 12.96
CA GLY A 235 5.45 1.21 11.68
C GLY A 235 4.39 0.95 10.62
N ARG A 236 3.29 0.26 10.95
CA ARG A 236 2.25 -0.04 9.93
C ARG A 236 1.49 1.21 9.49
N SER A 237 1.22 2.15 10.39
CA SER A 237 0.57 3.41 10.03
C SER A 237 1.41 4.24 9.07
N LEU A 238 2.72 4.33 9.31
CA LEU A 238 3.65 4.95 8.37
C LEU A 238 3.76 4.17 7.06
N GLY A 239 3.75 2.83 7.13
CA GLY A 239 3.72 1.94 5.97
C GLY A 239 2.54 2.24 5.04
N TRP A 240 1.34 2.42 5.60
CA TRP A 240 0.16 2.82 4.84
C TRP A 240 0.33 4.14 4.11
N PHE A 241 0.93 5.14 4.76
CA PHE A 241 1.21 6.43 4.16
C PHE A 241 2.20 6.31 2.99
N CYS A 242 3.29 5.56 3.18
CA CYS A 242 4.28 5.30 2.13
C CYS A 242 3.65 4.59 0.92
N MET A 243 2.79 3.59 1.17
CA MET A 243 2.05 2.91 0.11
C MET A 243 1.13 3.88 -0.63
N ALA A 244 0.35 4.69 0.08
CA ALA A 244 -0.55 5.68 -0.51
C ALA A 244 0.21 6.63 -1.46
N LEU A 245 1.35 7.16 -1.01
CA LEU A 245 2.19 8.06 -1.81
C LEU A 245 2.72 7.37 -3.07
N VAL A 246 3.33 6.19 -2.95
CA VAL A 246 3.93 5.52 -4.13
C VAL A 246 2.87 5.05 -5.13
N ASP A 247 1.67 4.70 -4.67
CA ASP A 247 0.55 4.34 -5.56
C ASP A 247 0.00 5.54 -6.32
N LEU A 248 -0.06 6.71 -5.68
CA LEU A 248 -0.48 7.94 -6.34
C LEU A 248 0.42 8.33 -7.51
N VAL A 249 1.72 8.00 -7.45
CA VAL A 249 2.64 8.24 -8.57
C VAL A 249 2.19 7.50 -9.85
N GLU A 250 1.64 6.29 -9.71
CA GLU A 250 1.09 5.53 -10.85
C GLU A 250 -0.33 5.96 -11.23
N LEU A 251 -1.17 6.30 -10.24
CA LEU A 251 -2.59 6.59 -10.45
C LEU A 251 -2.86 8.01 -10.95
N LEU A 252 -2.00 8.97 -10.63
CA LEU A 252 -2.13 10.35 -11.09
C LEU A 252 -1.68 10.47 -12.55
N PRO A 253 -2.52 11.02 -13.45
CA PRO A 253 -2.14 11.21 -14.85
C PRO A 253 -1.02 12.24 -14.96
N ALA A 254 -0.32 12.25 -16.09
CA ALA A 254 0.75 13.23 -16.35
C ALA A 254 0.26 14.68 -16.29
N SER A 255 -1.02 14.94 -16.55
CA SER A 255 -1.64 16.27 -16.42
C SER A 255 -1.80 16.75 -14.97
N ALA A 256 -1.78 15.85 -13.98
CA ALA A 256 -1.88 16.17 -12.55
C ALA A 256 -0.52 16.61 -11.97
N ARG A 257 0.14 17.56 -12.63
CA ARG A 257 1.55 17.89 -12.40
C ARG A 257 1.84 18.29 -10.95
N GLU A 258 1.08 19.21 -10.38
CA GLU A 258 1.30 19.73 -9.02
C GLU A 258 1.15 18.62 -7.97
N ALA A 259 0.11 17.79 -8.08
CA ALA A 259 -0.11 16.68 -7.18
C ALA A 259 1.00 15.63 -7.27
N ARG A 260 1.49 15.35 -8.49
CA ARG A 260 2.63 14.45 -8.70
C ARG A 260 3.92 15.01 -8.12
N GLU A 261 4.24 16.27 -8.39
CA GLU A 261 5.42 16.94 -7.84
C GLU A 261 5.41 16.93 -6.30
N TYR A 262 4.24 17.19 -5.69
CA TYR A 262 4.06 17.10 -4.24
C TYR A 262 4.35 15.68 -3.72
N VAL A 263 3.69 14.67 -4.29
CA VAL A 263 3.82 13.26 -3.85
C VAL A 263 5.24 12.73 -4.04
N GLU A 264 5.85 12.97 -5.20
CA GLU A 264 7.24 12.59 -5.49
C GLU A 264 8.21 13.27 -4.51
N GLY A 265 8.00 14.56 -4.22
CA GLY A 265 8.80 15.30 -3.23
C GLY A 265 8.68 14.72 -1.82
N LYS A 266 7.47 14.36 -1.38
CA LYS A 266 7.28 13.72 -0.06
C LYS A 266 7.94 12.34 0.02
N LEU A 267 7.89 11.54 -1.04
CA LEU A 267 8.60 10.25 -1.10
C LEU A 267 10.12 10.44 -1.01
N GLN A 268 10.66 11.44 -1.71
CA GLN A 268 12.09 11.77 -1.69
C GLN A 268 12.57 12.28 -0.33
N MET A 269 11.69 12.88 0.48
CA MET A 269 11.99 13.24 1.87
C MET A 269 11.88 12.04 2.81
N LEU A 270 10.80 11.26 2.70
CA LEU A 270 10.42 10.26 3.68
C LEU A 270 11.20 8.94 3.54
N LEU A 271 11.35 8.41 2.32
CA LEU A 271 11.95 7.08 2.13
C LEU A 271 13.43 7.00 2.53
N PRO A 272 14.26 8.05 2.39
CA PRO A 272 15.59 8.06 3.00
C PRO A 272 15.57 7.95 4.53
N ALA A 273 14.59 8.57 5.20
CA ALA A 273 14.43 8.42 6.65
C ALA A 273 13.99 7.00 7.02
N VAL A 274 13.08 6.40 6.24
CA VAL A 274 12.70 4.99 6.39
C VAL A 274 13.93 4.08 6.25
N VAL A 275 14.79 4.30 5.26
CA VAL A 275 16.04 3.52 5.11
C VAL A 275 16.96 3.67 6.33
N ARG A 276 17.15 4.89 6.86
CA ARG A 276 17.96 5.10 8.07
C ARG A 276 17.37 4.43 9.31
N ALA A 277 16.05 4.26 9.36
CA ALA A 277 15.35 3.60 10.47
C ALA A 277 15.34 2.06 10.37
N ALA A 278 15.89 1.47 9.29
CA ALA A 278 16.00 0.03 9.16
C ALA A 278 16.95 -0.54 10.22
N ASP A 279 16.55 -1.65 10.85
CA ASP A 279 17.35 -2.30 11.88
C ASP A 279 18.67 -2.86 11.32
N GLY A 280 19.78 -2.54 11.98
CA GLY A 280 21.12 -2.89 11.49
C GLY A 280 21.36 -4.39 11.40
N LYS A 281 20.68 -5.22 12.21
CA LYS A 281 20.87 -6.68 12.26
C LYS A 281 19.96 -7.40 11.26
N THR A 282 18.69 -7.03 11.21
CA THR A 282 17.66 -7.73 10.45
C THR A 282 17.37 -7.07 9.10
N GLY A 283 17.59 -5.76 8.97
CA GLY A 283 17.15 -4.96 7.83
C GLY A 283 15.66 -4.61 7.85
N GLY A 284 14.86 -5.23 8.73
CA GLY A 284 13.45 -4.91 8.89
C GLY A 284 13.21 -3.67 9.74
N TRP A 285 11.94 -3.38 10.05
CA TRP A 285 11.54 -2.21 10.82
C TRP A 285 10.80 -2.58 12.10
N TRP A 286 11.07 -1.81 13.15
CA TRP A 286 10.48 -1.98 14.46
C TRP A 286 8.99 -1.59 14.47
N GLN A 287 8.18 -2.25 15.30
CA GLN A 287 6.78 -1.91 15.55
C GLN A 287 6.62 -0.43 15.97
N VAL A 288 7.47 0.03 16.88
CA VAL A 288 7.62 1.46 17.23
C VAL A 288 8.98 1.94 16.72
N MET A 289 8.98 2.67 15.60
CA MET A 289 10.20 2.97 14.84
C MET A 289 11.09 4.02 15.50
N ASP A 290 10.52 4.90 16.33
CA ASP A 290 11.26 5.90 17.10
C ASP A 290 11.87 5.35 18.40
N GLN A 291 11.66 4.06 18.71
CA GLN A 291 12.15 3.39 19.93
C GLN A 291 12.89 2.07 19.62
N PRO A 292 13.86 2.05 18.69
CA PRO A 292 14.54 0.82 18.30
C PRO A 292 15.28 0.18 19.47
N GLY A 293 15.20 -1.15 19.61
CA GLY A 293 15.88 -1.90 20.66
C GLY A 293 15.34 -1.71 22.09
N LYS A 294 14.35 -0.84 22.30
CA LYS A 294 13.67 -0.71 23.60
C LYS A 294 12.99 -2.03 23.96
N GLN A 295 13.03 -2.40 25.24
CA GLN A 295 12.47 -3.65 25.74
C GLN A 295 11.01 -3.84 25.31
N GLY A 296 10.68 -5.01 24.79
CA GLY A 296 9.34 -5.35 24.30
C GLY A 296 9.05 -4.94 22.86
N ASN A 297 9.87 -4.08 22.24
CA ASN A 297 9.75 -3.79 20.81
C ASN A 297 10.19 -5.01 19.99
N TYR A 298 9.75 -5.07 18.73
CA TYR A 298 10.05 -6.17 17.82
C TYR A 298 10.02 -5.70 16.36
N ILE A 299 10.68 -6.45 15.47
CA ILE A 299 10.56 -6.25 14.04
C ILE A 299 9.17 -6.73 13.59
N GLU A 300 8.38 -5.84 13.01
CA GLU A 300 6.98 -6.09 12.68
C GLU A 300 6.82 -6.40 11.19
N SER A 301 6.13 -7.50 10.89
CA SER A 301 6.19 -8.10 9.55
C SER A 301 5.39 -7.33 8.50
N SER A 302 4.29 -6.68 8.89
CA SER A 302 3.46 -5.91 7.95
C SER A 302 4.12 -4.61 7.53
N ALA A 303 4.58 -3.80 8.49
CA ALA A 303 5.32 -2.56 8.27
C ALA A 303 6.57 -2.82 7.43
N SER A 304 7.34 -3.86 7.78
CA SER A 304 8.54 -4.21 7.03
C SER A 304 8.21 -4.56 5.57
N SER A 305 7.15 -5.33 5.33
CA SER A 305 6.70 -5.64 3.96
C SER A 305 6.22 -4.39 3.21
N MET A 306 5.49 -3.49 3.87
CA MET A 306 5.03 -2.23 3.26
C MET A 306 6.18 -1.31 2.88
N PHE A 307 7.24 -1.22 3.68
CA PHE A 307 8.43 -0.44 3.35
C PHE A 307 9.24 -1.06 2.23
N VAL A 308 9.39 -2.40 2.19
CA VAL A 308 9.97 -3.10 1.03
C VAL A 308 9.21 -2.74 -0.24
N TYR A 309 7.88 -2.85 -0.21
CA TYR A 309 7.03 -2.49 -1.34
C TYR A 309 7.26 -1.04 -1.78
N ALA A 310 7.18 -0.08 -0.85
CA ALA A 310 7.30 1.33 -1.17
C ALA A 310 8.68 1.69 -1.73
N LEU A 311 9.76 1.13 -1.16
CA LEU A 311 11.13 1.37 -1.62
C LEU A 311 11.36 0.80 -3.03
N LEU A 312 11.05 -0.49 -3.25
CA LEU A 312 11.28 -1.13 -4.53
C LEU A 312 10.41 -0.52 -5.64
N LYS A 313 9.14 -0.23 -5.32
CA LYS A 313 8.23 0.42 -6.25
C LYS A 313 8.69 1.84 -6.59
N SER A 314 9.17 2.61 -5.61
CA SER A 314 9.68 3.97 -5.86
C SER A 314 10.95 3.98 -6.72
N VAL A 315 11.81 2.96 -6.59
CA VAL A 315 12.94 2.75 -7.50
C VAL A 315 12.46 2.37 -8.90
N ARG A 316 11.51 1.44 -9.01
CA ARG A 316 10.92 1.02 -10.30
C ARG A 316 10.30 2.19 -11.07
N LEU A 317 9.65 3.10 -10.36
CA LEU A 317 9.02 4.30 -10.93
C LEU A 317 10.00 5.46 -11.16
N GLY A 318 11.27 5.30 -10.79
CA GLY A 318 12.29 6.36 -10.93
C GLY A 318 12.01 7.58 -10.05
N VAL A 319 11.26 7.44 -8.96
CA VAL A 319 11.05 8.49 -7.95
C VAL A 319 12.28 8.62 -7.06
N LEU A 320 12.81 7.47 -6.63
CA LEU A 320 14.12 7.35 -5.99
C LEU A 320 15.18 6.94 -7.02
N GLY A 321 16.43 7.31 -6.79
CA GLY A 321 17.53 6.89 -7.67
C GLY A 321 17.89 7.86 -8.79
N ARG A 322 17.20 9.00 -8.93
CA ARG A 322 17.53 10.02 -9.95
C ARG A 322 18.95 10.60 -9.80
N GLY A 323 19.57 10.45 -8.63
CA GLY A 323 20.96 10.84 -8.34
C GLY A 323 21.99 9.70 -8.38
N GLY A 324 21.62 8.51 -8.89
CA GLY A 324 22.52 7.35 -8.96
C GLY A 324 22.55 6.46 -7.71
N ASP A 325 21.68 6.70 -6.74
CA ASP A 325 21.57 5.96 -5.47
C ASP A 325 20.48 4.87 -5.47
N ALA A 326 19.90 4.56 -6.63
CA ALA A 326 18.86 3.52 -6.80
C ALA A 326 19.27 2.16 -6.18
N ASP A 327 20.55 1.82 -6.30
CA ASP A 327 21.10 0.57 -5.79
C ASP A 327 21.13 0.53 -4.25
N VAL A 328 21.26 1.67 -3.58
CA VAL A 328 21.24 1.73 -2.11
C VAL A 328 19.86 1.34 -1.59
N TYR A 329 18.81 1.98 -2.10
CA TYR A 329 17.43 1.66 -1.72
C TYR A 329 17.07 0.21 -2.06
N SER A 330 17.46 -0.25 -3.25
CA SER A 330 17.21 -1.63 -3.70
C SER A 330 17.91 -2.65 -2.80
N ARG A 331 19.17 -2.43 -2.41
CA ARG A 331 19.89 -3.35 -1.49
C ARG A 331 19.25 -3.42 -0.11
N VAL A 332 18.86 -2.27 0.45
CA VAL A 332 18.19 -2.23 1.77
C VAL A 332 16.86 -2.97 1.71
N ALA A 333 16.04 -2.68 0.70
CA ALA A 333 14.75 -3.34 0.55
C ALA A 333 14.86 -4.84 0.25
N ARG A 334 15.86 -5.27 -0.55
CA ARG A 334 16.13 -6.70 -0.78
C ARG A 334 16.52 -7.43 0.49
N ARG A 335 17.45 -6.87 1.27
CA ARG A 335 17.86 -7.46 2.55
C ARG A 335 16.68 -7.58 3.51
N ALA A 336 15.86 -6.54 3.59
CA ALA A 336 14.66 -6.56 4.42
C ALA A 336 13.64 -7.60 3.95
N TYR A 337 13.44 -7.73 2.63
CA TYR A 337 12.57 -8.75 2.05
C TYR A 337 13.04 -10.16 2.38
N GLU A 338 14.33 -10.44 2.18
CA GLU A 338 14.93 -11.75 2.46
C GLU A 338 14.77 -12.12 3.95
N TYR A 339 15.03 -11.18 4.87
CA TYR A 339 14.78 -11.38 6.30
C TYR A 339 13.29 -11.63 6.59
N VAL A 340 12.40 -10.85 6.01
CA VAL A 340 10.95 -10.99 6.21
C VAL A 340 10.46 -12.36 5.71
N ALA A 341 10.91 -12.78 4.54
CA ALA A 341 10.56 -14.07 3.96
C ALA A 341 11.07 -15.23 4.85
N ASP A 342 12.32 -15.17 5.29
CA ASP A 342 12.93 -16.19 6.16
C ASP A 342 12.27 -16.25 7.55
N SER A 343 11.94 -15.10 8.13
CA SER A 343 11.49 -15.02 9.53
C SER A 343 9.99 -15.20 9.72
N PHE A 344 9.17 -14.83 8.74
CA PHE A 344 7.72 -14.72 8.92
C PHE A 344 6.89 -15.62 8.02
N VAL A 345 7.45 -16.15 6.92
CA VAL A 345 6.76 -17.18 6.14
C VAL A 345 6.88 -18.51 6.87
N VAL A 346 5.75 -19.18 7.05
CA VAL A 346 5.69 -20.51 7.68
C VAL A 346 5.28 -21.54 6.64
N HIS A 347 6.09 -22.57 6.44
CA HIS A 347 5.71 -23.69 5.58
C HIS A 347 4.87 -24.70 6.37
N ASN A 348 3.56 -24.78 6.09
CA ASN A 348 2.63 -25.63 6.87
C ASN A 348 2.75 -27.14 6.53
N GLY A 349 3.58 -27.53 5.56
CA GLY A 349 3.77 -28.92 5.13
C GLY A 349 2.62 -29.50 4.28
N ASN A 350 1.47 -28.82 4.19
CA ASN A 350 0.30 -29.23 3.39
C ASN A 350 0.20 -28.51 2.03
N GLY A 351 1.29 -27.90 1.56
CA GLY A 351 1.33 -27.10 0.34
C GLY A 351 0.84 -25.66 0.49
N THR A 352 0.44 -25.23 1.70
CA THR A 352 0.11 -23.82 1.99
C THR A 352 1.19 -23.13 2.82
N LEU A 353 1.24 -21.81 2.72
CA LEU A 353 2.05 -20.92 3.55
C LEU A 353 1.20 -20.31 4.67
N GLY A 354 1.76 -20.25 5.87
CA GLY A 354 1.34 -19.39 6.95
C GLY A 354 2.15 -18.11 7.02
N TRP A 355 1.72 -17.18 7.85
CA TRP A 355 2.34 -15.87 8.03
C TRP A 355 2.35 -15.43 9.49
N ASN A 356 3.51 -15.00 10.02
CA ASN A 356 3.65 -14.59 11.41
C ASN A 356 4.11 -13.12 11.57
N GLY A 357 4.19 -12.64 12.80
CA GLY A 357 4.84 -11.36 13.16
C GLY A 357 4.02 -10.11 12.88
N THR A 358 2.74 -10.26 12.54
CA THR A 358 1.87 -9.11 12.27
C THR A 358 1.13 -8.66 13.50
N VAL A 359 1.30 -7.41 13.91
CA VAL A 359 0.56 -6.85 15.04
C VAL A 359 -0.92 -6.73 14.71
N SER A 360 -1.80 -6.91 15.68
CA SER A 360 -3.22 -6.55 15.61
C SER A 360 -3.40 -5.05 15.37
N VAL A 361 -4.61 -4.62 15.01
CA VAL A 361 -4.88 -3.20 14.78
C VAL A 361 -4.55 -2.38 16.04
N CYS A 362 -3.77 -1.32 15.85
CA CYS A 362 -3.53 -0.25 16.83
C CYS A 362 -4.45 0.93 16.48
N SER A 363 -4.91 1.67 17.49
CA SER A 363 -5.76 2.85 17.31
C SER A 363 -5.37 3.92 18.31
N LEU A 364 -5.47 5.19 17.93
CA LEU A 364 -5.33 6.31 18.85
C LEU A 364 -6.54 6.48 19.79
N ASN A 365 -7.62 5.69 19.62
CA ASN A 365 -8.64 5.55 20.66
C ASN A 365 -8.13 4.65 21.79
N SER A 366 -7.07 5.10 22.44
CA SER A 366 -6.28 4.42 23.45
C SER A 366 -5.42 5.46 24.20
N THR A 367 -4.48 4.99 25.03
CA THR A 367 -3.45 5.86 25.62
C THR A 367 -2.36 6.27 24.63
N ALA A 368 -2.25 5.56 23.49
CA ALA A 368 -1.18 5.70 22.49
C ALA A 368 0.25 5.70 23.08
N THR A 369 0.45 5.10 24.24
CA THR A 369 1.77 4.95 24.86
C THR A 369 2.60 3.91 24.12
N TYR A 370 3.92 3.94 24.31
CA TYR A 370 4.80 2.88 23.81
C TYR A 370 4.30 1.48 24.20
N GLU A 371 3.93 1.29 25.47
CA GLU A 371 3.44 0.02 26.03
C GLU A 371 2.14 -0.43 25.35
N TYR A 372 1.27 0.50 24.97
CA TYR A 372 0.09 0.18 24.19
C TYR A 372 0.47 -0.44 22.85
N TYR A 373 1.39 0.17 22.10
CA TYR A 373 1.78 -0.31 20.77
C TYR A 373 2.52 -1.66 20.80
N VAL A 374 3.47 -1.84 21.72
CA VAL A 374 4.25 -3.09 21.79
C VAL A 374 3.48 -4.21 22.48
N GLY A 375 2.52 -3.88 23.35
CA GLY A 375 1.65 -4.84 24.02
C GLY A 375 0.48 -5.34 23.17
N ARG A 376 0.28 -4.81 21.95
CA ARG A 376 -0.76 -5.31 21.05
C ARG A 376 -0.48 -6.75 20.64
N PRO A 377 -1.50 -7.63 20.61
CA PRO A 377 -1.34 -9.01 20.16
C PRO A 377 -0.71 -9.12 18.77
N ILE A 378 0.14 -10.12 18.57
CA ILE A 378 0.59 -10.55 17.24
C ILE A 378 -0.40 -11.60 16.73
N LEU A 379 -0.92 -11.39 15.52
CA LEU A 379 -1.95 -12.21 14.89
C LEU A 379 -1.32 -13.09 13.80
N TYR A 380 -1.32 -14.40 14.04
CA TYR A 380 -0.95 -15.37 13.01
C TYR A 380 -1.93 -15.31 11.84
N ASN A 381 -1.40 -15.40 10.62
CA ASN A 381 -2.12 -15.25 9.37
C ASN A 381 -2.89 -13.93 9.22
N SER A 382 -2.54 -12.85 9.91
CA SER A 382 -3.17 -11.56 9.63
C SER A 382 -3.02 -11.18 8.16
N VAL A 383 -4.14 -10.94 7.48
CA VAL A 383 -4.13 -10.62 6.05
C VAL A 383 -3.56 -9.23 5.76
N LEU A 384 -3.51 -8.35 6.77
CA LEU A 384 -2.80 -7.07 6.68
C LEU A 384 -1.28 -7.26 6.57
N GLY A 385 -0.74 -8.36 7.10
CA GLY A 385 0.66 -8.71 6.94
C GLY A 385 0.92 -9.49 5.66
N SER A 386 0.17 -10.58 5.45
CA SER A 386 0.37 -11.44 4.28
C SER A 386 0.03 -10.74 2.96
N GLY A 387 -0.97 -9.84 2.93
CA GLY A 387 -1.28 -9.00 1.77
C GLY A 387 -0.15 -8.00 1.46
N ALA A 388 0.44 -7.37 2.49
CA ALA A 388 1.61 -6.52 2.31
C ALA A 388 2.80 -7.31 1.77
N PHE A 389 3.00 -8.53 2.27
CA PHE A 389 4.04 -9.43 1.78
C PHE A 389 3.84 -9.87 0.33
N VAL A 390 2.60 -10.12 -0.11
CA VAL A 390 2.32 -10.41 -1.54
C VAL A 390 2.77 -9.23 -2.40
N LEU A 391 2.41 -8.00 -2.05
CA LEU A 391 2.83 -6.81 -2.80
C LEU A 391 4.35 -6.58 -2.76
N ALA A 392 4.98 -6.77 -1.61
CA ALA A 392 6.44 -6.69 -1.48
C ALA A 392 7.15 -7.74 -2.35
N SER A 393 6.63 -8.97 -2.34
CA SER A 393 7.14 -10.09 -3.15
C SER A 393 7.03 -9.79 -4.64
N LEU A 394 5.91 -9.20 -5.09
CA LEU A 394 5.74 -8.81 -6.49
C LEU A 394 6.83 -7.83 -6.95
N GLU A 395 7.12 -6.79 -6.17
CA GLU A 395 8.19 -5.84 -6.49
C GLU A 395 9.59 -6.49 -6.41
N TYR A 396 9.82 -7.39 -5.44
CA TYR A 396 11.07 -8.13 -5.32
C TYR A 396 11.32 -9.08 -6.51
N GLU A 397 10.29 -9.83 -6.90
CA GLU A 397 10.35 -10.80 -8.00
C GLU A 397 10.63 -10.12 -9.35
N ARG A 398 10.21 -8.86 -9.53
CA ARG A 398 10.54 -8.05 -10.72
C ARG A 398 12.03 -7.74 -10.84
N LEU A 399 12.78 -7.68 -9.74
CA LEU A 399 14.23 -7.43 -9.78
C LEU A 399 14.98 -8.59 -10.45
N GLY A 400 14.51 -9.82 -10.25
CA GLY A 400 15.10 -11.02 -10.83
C GLY A 400 14.77 -11.22 -12.31
N GLN A 401 13.87 -10.43 -12.89
CA GLN A 401 13.44 -10.51 -14.29
C GLN A 401 14.19 -9.55 -15.23
N LYS A 402 15.13 -8.76 -14.72
CA LYS A 402 15.97 -7.86 -15.52
C LYS A 402 17.12 -8.57 -16.22
#